data_AF-A0A2Y9AFD6-F1
#
_entry.id   AF-A0A2Y9AFD6-F1
#
_cell.length_a   1.000
_cell.length_b   1.000
_cell.length_c   1.000
_cell.angle_alpha   90.00
_cell.angle_beta   90.00
_cell.angle_gamma   90.00
#
_symmetry.space_group_name_H-M   'P 1'
#
loop_
_entity.id
_entity.type
_entity.pdbx_description
1 polymer ?
#
loop_
_entity_poly.entity_id
_entity_poly.type
_entity_poly.pdbx_seq_one_letter_code
_entity_poly.pdbx_strand_id
1 'polypeptide(L)'
;MTVRRTLAAGLTLGLLLVAAPAAGKGGDLDGEGDRYHLTNGWAGVTHLSFSYGRATDIVYVGNWNGRGTDSLAVRRDATYHFRNSLSGGAADTVVTYGRAGDVVLMGDWDGDGVDTPVVRRGAQYHVKNSLRGGDADEVITYGRPDDVVLIGDWDGDGTDTLGVRRENVYHLKNSISGGDADSVVTYGRADDEVLVGDWDGRRGDSLGIRRGDVFHIKNSISGGNADIVMAYGNEGDAAFVGDWDGNGTDSIGLRSPERYPAAPPVGSMREYDERMIEMINAERLSRGIGPVRAWPELRAAAVRQSQAMVELGRIQHAAWDTISSEARAAGCSPASEHIVRTWQQRGETPDPRAAMDWYMNSEVHRSGILNPEYRYVATGSVEAGNYAYNTQRFSRACS
;
A
#
# COMPACT_ATOMS: atom_id res chain seq x y z
N MET A 1 -54.50 -7.07 -29.78
CA MET A 1 -53.30 -7.61 -29.10
C MET A 1 -52.15 -7.55 -30.08
N THR A 2 -51.33 -6.51 -29.98
CA THR A 2 -50.29 -6.17 -30.96
C THR A 2 -48.95 -6.48 -30.32
N VAL A 3 -48.29 -7.56 -30.75
CA VAL A 3 -46.97 -7.97 -30.26
C VAL A 3 -45.92 -7.19 -31.05
N ARG A 4 -45.30 -6.19 -30.42
CA ARG A 4 -44.09 -5.54 -30.95
C ARG A 4 -42.87 -6.40 -30.61
N ARG A 5 -42.20 -6.91 -31.64
CA ARG A 5 -40.84 -7.46 -31.55
C ARG A 5 -39.85 -6.31 -31.44
N THR A 6 -39.15 -6.20 -30.33
CA THR A 6 -37.95 -5.36 -30.20
C THR A 6 -36.72 -6.25 -30.40
N LEU A 7 -35.99 -5.98 -31.50
CA LEU A 7 -34.64 -6.48 -31.73
C LEU A 7 -33.71 -5.78 -30.73
N ALA A 8 -33.17 -6.53 -29.76
CA ALA A 8 -32.05 -6.07 -28.97
C ALA A 8 -30.77 -6.25 -29.80
N ALA A 9 -30.19 -5.14 -30.26
CA ALA A 9 -28.85 -5.13 -30.82
C ALA A 9 -27.87 -5.43 -29.67
N GLY A 10 -27.26 -6.61 -29.68
CA GLY A 10 -26.18 -6.97 -28.79
C GLY A 10 -24.94 -6.17 -29.14
N LEU A 11 -24.63 -5.15 -28.35
CA LEU A 11 -23.31 -4.54 -28.34
C LEU A 11 -22.40 -5.47 -27.50
N THR A 12 -21.70 -6.39 -28.16
CA THR A 12 -20.57 -7.08 -27.54
C THR A 12 -19.43 -6.08 -27.42
N LEU A 13 -19.35 -5.43 -26.26
CA LEU A 13 -18.16 -4.68 -25.86
C LEU A 13 -17.05 -5.71 -25.65
N GLY A 14 -16.20 -5.89 -26.67
CA GLY A 14 -14.95 -6.62 -26.52
C GLY A 14 -14.06 -5.83 -25.58
N LEU A 15 -14.02 -6.24 -24.31
CA LEU A 15 -13.03 -5.76 -23.35
C LEU A 15 -11.68 -6.31 -23.82
N LEU A 16 -10.91 -5.49 -24.55
CA LEU A 16 -9.48 -5.70 -24.68
C LEU A 16 -8.90 -5.53 -23.27
N LEU A 17 -8.61 -6.64 -22.59
CA LEU A 17 -7.75 -6.63 -21.42
C LEU A 17 -6.36 -6.19 -21.91
N VAL A 18 -6.06 -4.89 -21.77
CA VAL A 18 -4.68 -4.44 -21.74
C VAL A 18 -4.14 -4.95 -20.41
N ALA A 19 -3.16 -5.85 -20.44
CA ALA A 19 -2.49 -6.28 -19.22
C ALA A 19 -1.95 -5.04 -18.50
N ALA A 20 -2.40 -4.82 -17.26
CA ALA A 20 -1.91 -3.72 -16.45
C ALA A 20 -0.37 -3.81 -16.34
N PRO A 21 0.35 -2.68 -16.41
CA PRO A 21 1.76 -2.67 -16.06
C PRO A 21 1.91 -3.18 -14.62
N ALA A 22 3.04 -3.84 -14.33
CA ALA A 22 3.30 -4.23 -12.95
C ALA A 22 3.47 -2.96 -12.08
N ALA A 23 3.24 -3.11 -10.77
CA ALA A 23 3.63 -2.12 -9.77
C ALA A 23 5.16 -2.07 -9.64
N GLY A 24 5.88 -1.75 -10.71
CA GLY A 24 7.32 -1.53 -10.69
C GLY A 24 7.65 -0.07 -10.41
N LYS A 25 8.95 0.22 -10.22
CA LYS A 25 9.49 1.57 -10.44
C LYS A 25 8.93 2.09 -11.78
N GLY A 26 8.13 3.15 -11.72
CA GLY A 26 7.63 3.88 -12.88
C GLY A 26 6.46 3.32 -13.72
N GLY A 27 5.80 2.20 -13.39
CA GLY A 27 4.58 1.77 -14.09
C GLY A 27 3.32 2.59 -13.73
N ASP A 28 2.23 2.50 -14.52
CA ASP A 28 0.91 3.01 -14.07
C ASP A 28 0.53 2.26 -12.77
N LEU A 29 0.40 2.99 -11.67
CA LEU A 29 -0.06 2.40 -10.41
C LEU A 29 -1.59 2.32 -10.40
N ASP A 30 -2.12 1.10 -10.41
CA ASP A 30 -3.55 0.84 -10.23
C ASP A 30 -4.00 1.29 -8.82
N GLY A 31 -5.32 1.48 -8.64
CA GLY A 31 -5.93 1.87 -7.36
C GLY A 31 -6.31 3.35 -7.27
N GLU A 32 -7.25 3.64 -6.37
CA GLU A 32 -7.73 5.00 -6.10
C GLU A 32 -7.10 5.56 -4.83
N GLY A 33 -7.46 6.79 -4.46
CA GLY A 33 -7.05 7.46 -3.21
C GLY A 33 -5.89 8.43 -3.39
N ASP A 34 -5.64 9.25 -2.38
CA ASP A 34 -4.58 10.28 -2.43
C ASP A 34 -3.64 10.20 -1.23
N ARG A 35 -3.77 9.16 -0.40
CA ARG A 35 -2.97 8.95 0.81
C ARG A 35 -1.87 7.92 0.56
N TYR A 36 -0.66 8.26 0.95
CA TYR A 36 0.53 7.43 0.77
C TYR A 36 1.15 7.09 2.12
N HIS A 37 1.64 5.85 2.27
CA HIS A 37 2.28 5.30 3.45
C HIS A 37 3.60 4.63 3.07
N LEU A 38 4.72 5.20 3.47
CA LEU A 38 6.05 4.74 3.08
C LEU A 38 6.74 4.07 4.26
N THR A 39 7.37 2.92 4.02
CA THR A 39 8.32 2.31 4.97
C THR A 39 9.73 2.47 4.46
N ASN A 40 10.70 2.75 5.33
CA ASN A 40 12.12 2.83 4.98
C ASN A 40 12.87 1.53 5.34
N GLY A 41 12.14 0.43 5.48
CA GLY A 41 12.74 -0.85 5.85
C GLY A 41 11.74 -1.97 5.98
N TRP A 42 12.25 -3.12 6.41
CA TRP A 42 11.56 -4.42 6.31
C TRP A 42 10.81 -4.85 7.58
N ALA A 43 10.54 -3.89 8.47
CA ALA A 43 9.85 -4.14 9.75
C ALA A 43 8.32 -4.06 9.66
N GLY A 44 7.75 -3.78 8.47
CA GLY A 44 6.30 -3.67 8.28
C GLY A 44 5.65 -2.45 8.93
N VAL A 45 6.41 -1.37 9.14
CA VAL A 45 5.92 -0.14 9.80
C VAL A 45 5.98 1.06 8.88
N THR A 46 4.95 1.90 8.93
CA THR A 46 4.94 3.15 8.18
C THR A 46 5.80 4.20 8.87
N HIS A 47 6.80 4.72 8.15
CA HIS A 47 7.70 5.78 8.59
C HIS A 47 7.19 7.17 8.18
N LEU A 48 6.59 7.28 7.00
CA LEU A 48 6.04 8.53 6.50
C LEU A 48 4.63 8.34 5.95
N SER A 49 3.75 9.31 6.20
CA SER A 49 2.43 9.35 5.58
C SER A 49 2.01 10.76 5.22
N PHE A 50 1.50 10.92 4.01
CA PHE A 50 1.07 12.21 3.48
C PHE A 50 0.00 12.01 2.40
N SER A 51 -0.61 13.11 1.96
CA SER A 51 -1.55 13.09 0.85
C SER A 51 -1.04 13.94 -0.32
N TYR A 52 -1.24 13.49 -1.55
CA TYR A 52 -0.86 14.21 -2.76
C TYR A 52 -1.75 13.85 -3.96
N GLY A 53 -2.17 14.86 -4.72
CA GLY A 53 -3.02 14.67 -5.90
C GLY A 53 -4.50 14.49 -5.56
N ARG A 54 -5.20 13.75 -6.42
CA ARG A 54 -6.63 13.40 -6.30
C ARG A 54 -6.77 11.89 -6.27
N ALA A 55 -7.88 11.41 -5.69
CA ALA A 55 -8.18 9.99 -5.60
C ALA A 55 -8.20 9.26 -6.95
N THR A 56 -8.53 9.95 -8.05
CA THR A 56 -8.63 9.37 -9.40
C THR A 56 -7.38 9.59 -10.25
N ASP A 57 -6.32 10.19 -9.70
CA ASP A 57 -5.10 10.41 -10.47
C ASP A 57 -4.35 9.07 -10.65
N ILE A 58 -3.68 8.89 -11.80
CA ILE A 58 -2.68 7.83 -11.98
C ILE A 58 -1.40 8.30 -11.31
N VAL A 59 -0.69 7.42 -10.59
CA VAL A 59 0.50 7.79 -9.82
C VAL A 59 1.73 7.10 -10.40
N TYR A 60 2.87 7.78 -10.33
CA TYR A 60 4.19 7.24 -10.64
C TYR A 60 5.18 7.59 -9.52
N VAL A 61 6.24 6.80 -9.43
CA VAL A 61 7.37 7.00 -8.51
C VAL A 61 8.64 7.21 -9.32
N GLY A 62 9.50 8.10 -8.84
CA GLY A 62 10.84 8.30 -9.38
C GLY A 62 11.57 9.52 -8.81
N ASN A 63 12.83 9.62 -9.19
CA ASN A 63 13.79 10.68 -8.89
C ASN A 63 13.76 11.74 -10.01
N TRP A 64 12.77 12.64 -9.94
CA TRP A 64 12.52 13.64 -10.98
C TRP A 64 13.56 14.76 -11.08
N ASN A 65 14.44 14.89 -10.08
CA ASN A 65 15.34 16.03 -9.93
C ASN A 65 16.83 15.62 -9.85
N GLY A 66 17.13 14.33 -10.00
CA GLY A 66 18.49 13.80 -10.01
C GLY A 66 19.20 13.87 -8.65
N ARG A 67 18.45 13.93 -7.53
CA ARG A 67 19.05 14.03 -6.18
C ARG A 67 19.13 12.70 -5.45
N GLY A 68 18.65 11.62 -6.07
CA GLY A 68 18.74 10.26 -5.53
C GLY A 68 17.66 9.91 -4.50
N THR A 69 16.63 10.73 -4.32
CA THR A 69 15.45 10.36 -3.52
C THR A 69 14.24 10.26 -4.42
N ASP A 70 13.48 9.19 -4.29
CA ASP A 70 12.25 9.01 -5.02
C ASP A 70 11.09 9.79 -4.43
N SER A 71 10.21 10.23 -5.31
CA SER A 71 9.03 11.00 -4.96
C SER A 71 7.90 10.73 -5.95
N LEU A 72 6.77 11.41 -5.77
CA LEU A 72 5.55 11.09 -6.51
C LEU A 72 5.30 12.04 -7.68
N ALA A 73 4.76 11.49 -8.76
CA ALA A 73 4.10 12.23 -9.81
C ALA A 73 2.65 11.76 -9.96
N VAL A 74 1.74 12.68 -10.29
CA VAL A 74 0.35 12.34 -10.63
C VAL A 74 0.03 12.73 -12.06
N ARG A 75 -0.70 11.88 -12.78
CA ARG A 75 -1.08 12.09 -14.17
C ARG A 75 -2.58 12.23 -14.33
N ARG A 76 -2.94 13.20 -15.17
CA ARG A 76 -4.30 13.50 -15.62
C ARG A 76 -4.25 13.62 -17.14
N ASP A 77 -4.88 12.68 -17.84
CA ASP A 77 -4.77 12.56 -19.29
C ASP A 77 -3.31 12.46 -19.77
N ALA A 78 -2.82 13.41 -20.56
CA ALA A 78 -1.42 13.45 -21.03
C ALA A 78 -0.54 14.37 -20.18
N THR A 79 -1.06 14.91 -19.06
CA THR A 79 -0.36 15.89 -18.23
C THR A 79 0.10 15.25 -16.92
N TYR A 80 1.38 15.43 -16.62
CA TYR A 80 2.07 14.94 -15.43
C TYR A 80 2.35 16.10 -14.49
N HIS A 81 2.18 15.86 -13.21
CA HIS A 81 2.39 16.79 -12.12
C HIS A 81 3.42 16.17 -11.16
N PHE A 82 4.69 16.55 -11.30
CA PHE A 82 5.81 16.01 -10.55
C PHE A 82 6.02 16.79 -9.26
N ARG A 83 6.25 16.09 -8.15
CA ARG A 83 6.57 16.67 -6.85
C ARG A 83 7.93 16.17 -6.40
N ASN A 84 8.84 17.08 -6.09
CA ASN A 84 10.21 16.79 -5.67
C ASN A 84 10.36 16.48 -4.17
N SER A 85 9.25 16.30 -3.45
CA SER A 85 9.26 16.06 -2.02
C SER A 85 8.12 15.13 -1.63
N LEU A 86 8.33 14.34 -0.58
CA LEU A 86 7.33 13.44 0.00
C LEU A 86 6.34 14.20 0.90
N SER A 87 5.64 15.15 0.31
CA SER A 87 4.65 15.99 0.98
C SER A 87 3.53 16.39 0.02
N GLY A 88 2.39 16.80 0.58
CA GLY A 88 1.31 17.37 -0.22
C GLY A 88 1.66 18.74 -0.82
N GLY A 89 0.72 19.30 -1.56
CA GLY A 89 0.83 20.65 -2.15
C GLY A 89 0.81 20.67 -3.67
N ALA A 90 1.23 21.81 -4.24
CA ALA A 90 1.33 21.98 -5.68
C ALA A 90 2.52 21.18 -6.24
N ALA A 91 2.42 20.78 -7.51
CA ALA A 91 3.52 20.19 -8.25
C ALA A 91 4.65 21.20 -8.47
N ASP A 92 5.90 20.73 -8.42
CA ASP A 92 7.08 21.53 -8.73
C ASP A 92 7.28 21.65 -10.24
N THR A 93 6.88 20.63 -10.99
CA THR A 93 7.01 20.59 -12.46
C THR A 93 5.75 20.00 -13.08
N VAL A 94 5.28 20.61 -14.17
CA VAL A 94 4.10 20.14 -14.92
C VAL A 94 4.46 20.01 -16.39
N VAL A 95 4.26 18.83 -16.95
CA VAL A 95 4.65 18.49 -18.33
C VAL A 95 3.48 17.85 -19.04
N THR A 96 3.35 18.07 -20.34
CA THR A 96 2.43 17.31 -21.18
C THR A 96 3.22 16.53 -22.21
N TYR A 97 3.05 15.21 -22.23
CA TYR A 97 3.73 14.30 -23.14
C TYR A 97 2.85 13.08 -23.43
N GLY A 98 2.86 12.62 -24.68
CA GLY A 98 1.99 11.53 -25.13
C GLY A 98 0.52 11.92 -25.27
N ARG A 99 -0.36 10.92 -25.13
CA ARG A 99 -1.81 10.99 -25.30
C ARG A 99 -2.50 10.42 -24.07
N ALA A 100 -3.76 10.79 -23.86
CA ALA A 100 -4.52 10.38 -22.66
C ALA A 100 -4.66 8.84 -22.49
N GLY A 101 -4.66 8.07 -23.58
CA GLY A 101 -4.78 6.61 -23.56
C GLY A 101 -3.46 5.85 -23.70
N ASP A 102 -2.32 6.53 -23.66
CA ASP A 102 -1.01 5.88 -23.73
C ASP A 102 -0.70 5.19 -22.38
N VAL A 103 -0.15 3.98 -22.42
CA VAL A 103 0.50 3.34 -21.26
C VAL A 103 1.82 4.04 -21.02
N VAL A 104 2.13 4.37 -19.76
CA VAL A 104 3.34 5.13 -19.43
C VAL A 104 4.19 4.39 -18.42
N LEU A 105 5.49 4.58 -18.60
CA LEU A 105 6.58 3.98 -17.86
C LEU A 105 7.54 5.11 -17.46
N MET A 106 8.12 5.09 -16.26
CA MET A 106 9.13 6.07 -15.80
C MET A 106 10.43 5.36 -15.45
N GLY A 107 11.55 5.94 -15.86
CA GLY A 107 12.87 5.42 -15.53
C GLY A 107 13.96 6.36 -16.03
N ASP A 108 15.19 6.10 -15.62
CA ASP A 108 16.40 6.76 -16.08
C ASP A 108 16.93 6.07 -17.34
N TRP A 109 16.42 6.47 -18.50
CA TRP A 109 16.70 5.78 -19.76
C TRP A 109 18.08 6.09 -20.38
N ASP A 110 18.76 7.14 -19.91
CA ASP A 110 20.07 7.56 -20.41
C ASP A 110 21.17 7.67 -19.35
N GLY A 111 20.88 7.23 -18.12
CA GLY A 111 21.85 7.05 -17.05
C GLY A 111 22.29 8.37 -16.41
N ASP A 112 21.46 9.43 -16.50
CA ASP A 112 21.77 10.76 -15.94
C ASP A 112 21.28 10.93 -14.49
N GLY A 113 20.59 9.92 -13.96
CA GLY A 113 20.00 9.84 -12.63
C GLY A 113 18.61 10.47 -12.53
N VAL A 114 17.99 10.90 -13.65
CA VAL A 114 16.66 11.52 -13.67
C VAL A 114 15.64 10.61 -14.33
N ASP A 115 14.61 10.25 -13.56
CA ASP A 115 13.50 9.47 -14.12
C ASP A 115 12.64 10.32 -15.05
N THR A 116 12.40 9.80 -16.25
CA THR A 116 11.68 10.48 -17.33
C THR A 116 10.66 9.55 -18.01
N PRO A 117 9.64 10.08 -18.71
CA PRO A 117 8.54 9.25 -19.23
C PRO A 117 8.87 8.55 -20.55
N VAL A 118 8.49 7.27 -20.64
CA VAL A 118 8.29 6.50 -21.86
C VAL A 118 6.81 6.29 -22.10
N VAL A 119 6.36 6.50 -23.34
CA VAL A 119 5.01 6.19 -23.79
C VAL A 119 5.02 4.89 -24.60
N ARG A 120 4.20 3.91 -24.22
CA ARG A 120 4.05 2.63 -24.92
C ARG A 120 2.78 2.59 -25.77
N ARG A 121 2.92 2.17 -27.04
CA ARG A 121 1.83 1.94 -27.99
C ARG A 121 2.02 0.59 -28.67
N GLY A 122 1.33 -0.44 -28.17
CA GLY A 122 1.60 -1.82 -28.57
C GLY A 122 3.03 -2.23 -28.18
N ALA A 123 3.85 -2.64 -29.15
CA ALA A 123 5.25 -3.00 -28.91
C ALA A 123 6.24 -1.82 -29.09
N GLN A 124 5.75 -0.62 -29.42
CA GLN A 124 6.60 0.57 -29.60
C GLN A 124 6.69 1.38 -28.31
N TYR A 125 7.89 1.85 -28.00
CA TYR A 125 8.20 2.70 -26.85
C TYR A 125 8.78 4.01 -27.36
N HIS A 126 8.14 5.12 -26.98
CA HIS A 126 8.51 6.48 -27.35
C HIS A 126 9.20 7.13 -26.15
N VAL A 127 10.52 7.05 -26.12
CA VAL A 127 11.38 7.47 -25.01
C VAL A 127 11.57 8.99 -25.03
N LYS A 128 11.53 9.58 -23.84
CA LYS A 128 11.87 10.99 -23.61
C LYS A 128 12.91 11.05 -22.49
N ASN A 129 14.04 11.71 -22.74
CA ASN A 129 15.13 11.87 -21.77
C ASN A 129 15.07 13.24 -21.09
N SER A 130 13.87 13.79 -20.95
CA SER A 130 13.67 15.06 -20.25
C SER A 130 12.23 15.24 -19.81
N LEU A 131 12.04 15.95 -18.70
CA LEU A 131 10.72 16.38 -18.22
C LEU A 131 10.22 17.60 -19.02
N ARG A 132 10.08 17.42 -20.34
CA ARG A 132 9.58 18.42 -21.30
C ARG A 132 8.69 17.74 -22.32
N GLY A 133 7.67 18.46 -22.79
CA GLY A 133 6.86 18.00 -23.92
C GLY A 133 7.64 18.06 -25.24
N GLY A 134 7.05 17.51 -26.30
CA GLY A 134 7.65 17.48 -27.64
C GLY A 134 7.65 16.08 -28.25
N ASP A 135 8.45 15.91 -29.29
CA ASP A 135 8.70 14.61 -29.91
C ASP A 135 9.53 13.70 -29.00
N ALA A 136 9.42 12.40 -29.22
CA ALA A 136 10.26 11.39 -28.56
C ALA A 136 11.71 11.57 -28.99
N ASP A 137 12.64 11.36 -28.05
CA ASP A 137 14.07 11.38 -28.32
C ASP A 137 14.50 10.06 -29.00
N GLU A 138 13.85 8.95 -28.63
CA GLU A 138 14.05 7.63 -29.25
C GLU A 138 12.73 6.87 -29.43
N VAL A 139 12.66 6.00 -30.45
CA VAL A 139 11.56 5.05 -30.64
C VAL A 139 12.11 3.65 -30.87
N ILE A 140 11.81 2.74 -29.94
CA ILE A 140 12.22 1.33 -30.05
C ILE A 140 11.03 0.40 -30.15
N THR A 141 11.28 -0.84 -30.60
CA THR A 141 10.30 -1.93 -30.60
C THR A 141 10.82 -3.09 -29.77
N TYR A 142 10.08 -3.48 -28.75
CA TYR A 142 10.43 -4.60 -27.87
C TYR A 142 9.19 -5.35 -27.37
N GLY A 143 9.34 -6.64 -27.12
CA GLY A 143 8.25 -7.49 -26.63
C GLY A 143 7.08 -7.68 -27.61
N ARG A 144 5.97 -8.19 -27.06
CA ARG A 144 4.69 -8.39 -27.73
C ARG A 144 3.67 -7.37 -27.19
N PRO A 145 2.59 -7.05 -27.94
CA PRO A 145 1.57 -6.11 -27.48
C PRO A 145 0.94 -6.50 -26.13
N ASP A 146 0.83 -7.80 -25.87
CA ASP A 146 0.13 -8.37 -24.71
C ASP A 146 1.06 -8.62 -23.51
N ASP A 147 2.37 -8.38 -23.67
CA ASP A 147 3.34 -8.55 -22.58
C ASP A 147 3.10 -7.50 -21.47
N VAL A 148 3.23 -7.95 -20.21
CA VAL A 148 3.41 -7.06 -19.05
C VAL A 148 4.85 -6.56 -19.08
N VAL A 149 5.03 -5.25 -18.98
CA VAL A 149 6.35 -4.62 -19.08
C VAL A 149 6.83 -4.22 -17.70
N LEU A 150 8.12 -4.42 -17.47
CA LEU A 150 8.85 -4.05 -16.27
C LEU A 150 9.96 -3.08 -16.65
N ILE A 151 10.34 -2.23 -15.70
CA ILE A 151 11.44 -1.27 -15.82
C ILE A 151 12.40 -1.55 -14.67
N GLY A 152 13.69 -1.55 -14.96
CA GLY A 152 14.71 -1.53 -13.93
C GLY A 152 16.12 -1.59 -14.49
N ASP A 153 17.09 -1.31 -13.64
CA ASP A 153 18.53 -1.46 -13.90
C ASP A 153 18.95 -2.91 -13.61
N TRP A 154 18.73 -3.82 -14.57
CA TRP A 154 18.91 -5.26 -14.36
C TRP A 154 20.36 -5.71 -14.16
N ASP A 155 21.35 -4.91 -14.57
CA ASP A 155 22.78 -5.24 -14.44
C ASP A 155 23.61 -4.26 -13.60
N GLY A 156 22.96 -3.23 -13.03
CA GLY A 156 23.55 -2.32 -12.05
C GLY A 156 24.44 -1.26 -12.67
N ASP A 157 24.21 -0.89 -13.92
CA ASP A 157 25.01 0.11 -14.65
C ASP A 157 24.52 1.56 -14.43
N GLY A 158 23.36 1.72 -13.79
CA GLY A 158 22.68 2.97 -13.49
C GLY A 158 21.63 3.38 -14.52
N THR A 159 21.40 2.61 -15.58
CA THR A 159 20.41 2.89 -16.63
C THR A 159 19.22 1.94 -16.52
N ASP A 160 18.02 2.50 -16.44
CA ASP A 160 16.78 1.71 -16.46
C ASP A 160 16.51 1.15 -17.86
N THR A 161 16.20 -0.15 -17.91
CA THR A 161 15.95 -0.89 -19.15
C THR A 161 14.70 -1.77 -19.05
N LEU A 162 14.30 -2.39 -20.18
CA LEU A 162 13.02 -3.08 -20.28
C LEU A 162 13.10 -4.56 -19.91
N GLY A 163 12.14 -5.01 -19.11
CA GLY A 163 11.79 -6.42 -18.93
C GLY A 163 10.39 -6.72 -19.48
N VAL A 164 10.16 -7.95 -19.94
CA VAL A 164 8.79 -8.45 -20.20
C VAL A 164 8.48 -9.68 -19.37
N ARG A 165 7.30 -9.67 -18.76
CA ARG A 165 6.78 -10.78 -17.96
C ARG A 165 5.70 -11.52 -18.74
N ARG A 166 5.83 -12.85 -18.74
CA ARG A 166 4.84 -13.80 -19.26
C ARG A 166 4.58 -14.83 -18.17
N GLU A 167 3.44 -14.74 -17.51
CA GLU A 167 3.11 -15.53 -16.32
C GLU A 167 4.20 -15.36 -15.24
N ASN A 168 4.90 -16.42 -14.84
CA ASN A 168 5.99 -16.35 -13.86
C ASN A 168 7.39 -16.32 -14.48
N VAL A 169 7.49 -16.08 -15.79
CA VAL A 169 8.75 -15.98 -16.52
C VAL A 169 9.04 -14.53 -16.88
N TYR A 170 10.25 -14.08 -16.59
CA TYR A 170 10.73 -12.71 -16.80
C TYR A 170 11.86 -12.75 -17.82
N HIS A 171 11.72 -11.94 -18.87
CA HIS A 171 12.70 -11.78 -19.95
C HIS A 171 13.28 -10.36 -19.85
N LEU A 172 14.46 -10.25 -19.27
CA LEU A 172 15.11 -8.98 -18.92
C LEU A 172 16.15 -8.62 -19.98
N LYS A 173 16.22 -7.34 -20.31
CA LYS A 173 17.11 -6.83 -21.34
C LYS A 173 17.90 -5.66 -20.79
N ASN A 174 19.22 -5.71 -20.92
CA ASN A 174 20.13 -4.71 -20.37
C ASN A 174 20.39 -3.57 -21.37
N SER A 175 19.47 -3.35 -22.31
CA SER A 175 19.57 -2.25 -23.28
C SER A 175 18.19 -1.88 -23.81
N ILE A 176 18.02 -0.61 -24.12
CA ILE A 176 16.86 -0.06 -24.84
C ILE A 176 17.02 -0.41 -26.33
N SER A 177 16.80 -1.67 -26.66
CA SER A 177 16.88 -2.16 -28.05
C SER A 177 15.93 -3.34 -28.30
N GLY A 178 15.72 -3.67 -29.58
CA GLY A 178 14.99 -4.89 -29.95
C GLY A 178 15.82 -6.16 -29.78
N GLY A 179 15.21 -7.32 -30.06
CA GLY A 179 15.89 -8.62 -30.07
C GLY A 179 15.61 -9.49 -28.85
N ASP A 180 16.43 -10.52 -28.66
CA ASP A 180 16.31 -11.45 -27.53
C ASP A 180 16.66 -10.78 -26.19
N ALA A 181 16.14 -11.36 -25.11
CA ALA A 181 16.45 -10.96 -23.75
C ALA A 181 17.84 -11.46 -23.34
N ASP A 182 18.53 -10.67 -22.51
CA ASP A 182 19.86 -10.99 -22.00
C ASP A 182 19.78 -11.96 -20.82
N SER A 183 18.69 -11.90 -20.04
CA SER A 183 18.42 -12.82 -18.95
C SER A 183 16.98 -13.33 -18.97
N VAL A 184 16.79 -14.60 -18.62
CA VAL A 184 15.46 -15.20 -18.46
C VAL A 184 15.41 -15.94 -17.13
N VAL A 185 14.47 -15.55 -16.27
CA VAL A 185 14.32 -16.12 -14.92
C VAL A 185 12.87 -16.50 -14.65
N THR A 186 12.67 -17.49 -13.79
CA THR A 186 11.35 -17.86 -13.27
C THR A 186 11.28 -17.55 -11.79
N TYR A 187 10.29 -16.77 -11.38
CA TYR A 187 10.09 -16.41 -9.97
C TYR A 187 8.60 -16.19 -9.65
N GLY A 188 8.17 -16.65 -8.48
CA GLY A 188 6.78 -16.55 -8.06
C GLY A 188 5.79 -17.35 -8.91
N ARG A 189 4.53 -16.91 -8.89
CA ARG A 189 3.37 -17.48 -9.57
C ARG A 189 2.86 -16.52 -10.65
N ALA A 190 2.01 -17.04 -11.53
CA ALA A 190 1.45 -16.26 -12.64
C ALA A 190 0.52 -15.13 -12.18
N ASP A 191 -0.14 -15.31 -11.04
CA ASP A 191 -1.12 -14.39 -10.44
C ASP A 191 -0.52 -13.43 -9.41
N ASP A 192 0.77 -13.55 -9.10
CA ASP A 192 1.44 -12.64 -8.18
C ASP A 192 1.51 -11.22 -8.77
N GLU A 193 1.30 -10.19 -7.94
CA GLU A 193 1.67 -8.81 -8.26
C GLU A 193 3.20 -8.70 -8.19
N VAL A 194 3.84 -8.06 -9.18
CA VAL A 194 5.29 -7.96 -9.29
C VAL A 194 5.77 -6.55 -8.99
N LEU A 195 6.89 -6.49 -8.28
CA LEU A 195 7.59 -5.29 -7.86
C LEU A 195 9.03 -5.38 -8.38
N VAL A 196 9.63 -4.22 -8.68
CA VAL A 196 11.02 -4.12 -9.16
C VAL A 196 11.70 -3.00 -8.40
N GLY A 197 12.91 -3.26 -7.90
CA GLY A 197 13.77 -2.27 -7.25
C GLY A 197 15.09 -2.85 -6.74
N ASP A 198 15.97 -1.97 -6.27
CA ASP A 198 17.26 -2.28 -5.64
C ASP A 198 17.04 -2.55 -4.14
N TRP A 199 16.69 -3.79 -3.82
CA TRP A 199 16.34 -4.17 -2.45
C TRP A 199 17.52 -4.27 -1.48
N ASP A 200 18.75 -4.33 -1.99
CA ASP A 200 19.95 -4.61 -1.20
C ASP A 200 21.04 -3.54 -1.26
N GLY A 201 20.78 -2.47 -2.02
CA GLY A 201 21.64 -1.29 -2.15
C GLY A 201 22.89 -1.55 -2.98
N ARG A 202 22.84 -2.53 -3.90
CA ARG A 202 23.98 -2.90 -4.75
C ARG A 202 23.86 -2.38 -6.18
N ARG A 203 22.99 -1.38 -6.39
CA ARG A 203 22.70 -0.65 -7.64
C ARG A 203 21.90 -1.41 -8.68
N GLY A 204 21.73 -2.72 -8.55
CA GLY A 204 21.00 -3.54 -9.52
C GLY A 204 19.61 -3.88 -9.03
N ASP A 205 18.63 -3.72 -9.91
CA ASP A 205 17.25 -4.05 -9.63
C ASP A 205 17.00 -5.56 -9.67
N SER A 206 16.11 -6.00 -8.78
CA SER A 206 15.66 -7.37 -8.75
C SER A 206 14.17 -7.51 -8.42
N LEU A 207 13.68 -8.75 -8.38
CA LEU A 207 12.24 -9.02 -8.38
C LEU A 207 11.68 -9.12 -6.96
N GLY A 208 10.59 -8.41 -6.71
CA GLY A 208 9.68 -8.65 -5.60
C GLY A 208 8.34 -9.20 -6.11
N ILE A 209 7.63 -9.94 -5.26
CA ILE A 209 6.23 -10.27 -5.50
C ILE A 209 5.36 -9.93 -4.28
N ARG A 210 4.08 -9.69 -4.51
CA ARG A 210 3.10 -9.46 -3.45
C ARG A 210 1.93 -10.44 -3.55
N ARG A 211 1.49 -10.92 -2.38
CA ARG A 211 0.32 -11.79 -2.18
C ARG A 211 -0.51 -11.23 -1.03
N GLY A 212 -1.65 -10.61 -1.34
CA GLY A 212 -2.43 -9.89 -0.33
C GLY A 212 -1.60 -8.77 0.29
N ASP A 213 -1.41 -8.78 1.61
CA ASP A 213 -0.59 -7.83 2.36
C ASP A 213 0.86 -8.29 2.57
N VAL A 214 1.28 -9.40 1.96
CA VAL A 214 2.62 -9.98 2.15
C VAL A 214 3.52 -9.80 0.93
N PHE A 215 4.64 -9.12 1.16
CA PHE A 215 5.72 -8.86 0.21
C PHE A 215 6.79 -9.95 0.33
N HIS A 216 7.23 -10.49 -0.80
CA HIS A 216 8.30 -11.48 -0.88
C HIS A 216 9.37 -11.00 -1.87
N ILE A 217 10.51 -10.58 -1.33
CA ILE A 217 11.55 -9.88 -2.07
C ILE A 217 12.73 -10.81 -2.32
N LYS A 218 13.26 -10.76 -3.54
CA LYS A 218 14.44 -11.50 -3.97
C LYS A 218 15.54 -10.50 -4.29
N ASN A 219 16.67 -10.55 -3.57
CA ASN A 219 17.81 -9.63 -3.76
C ASN A 219 18.68 -10.03 -4.97
N SER A 220 18.16 -10.85 -5.87
CA SER A 220 18.89 -11.34 -7.04
C SER A 220 17.93 -11.75 -8.14
N ILE A 221 18.38 -11.64 -9.39
CA ILE A 221 17.68 -12.19 -10.55
C ILE A 221 17.86 -13.71 -10.57
N SER A 222 17.11 -14.40 -9.72
CA SER A 222 17.12 -15.85 -9.62
C SER A 222 15.75 -16.37 -9.17
N GLY A 223 15.49 -17.65 -9.45
CA GLY A 223 14.33 -18.34 -8.91
C GLY A 223 14.50 -18.75 -7.45
N GLY A 224 13.48 -19.43 -6.91
CA GLY A 224 13.53 -20.02 -5.56
C GLY A 224 12.83 -19.16 -4.51
N ASN A 225 13.24 -19.35 -3.25
CA ASN A 225 12.62 -18.67 -2.11
C ASN A 225 13.04 -17.19 -2.07
N ALA A 226 12.13 -16.35 -1.58
CA ALA A 226 12.42 -14.96 -1.26
C ALA A 226 13.47 -14.85 -0.15
N ASP A 227 14.27 -13.80 -0.23
CA ASP A 227 15.29 -13.46 0.76
C ASP A 227 14.69 -12.63 1.90
N ILE A 228 13.65 -11.85 1.62
CA ILE A 228 12.90 -11.07 2.62
C ILE A 228 11.40 -11.38 2.45
N VAL A 229 10.70 -11.55 3.58
CA VAL A 229 9.24 -11.64 3.61
C VAL A 229 8.71 -10.67 4.66
N MET A 230 7.81 -9.78 4.27
CA MET A 230 7.27 -8.72 5.13
C MET A 230 5.77 -8.58 4.92
N ALA A 231 4.99 -8.55 5.99
CA ALA A 231 3.61 -8.09 5.95
C ALA A 231 3.58 -6.57 6.10
N TYR A 232 2.87 -5.87 5.22
CA TYR A 232 2.74 -4.42 5.28
C TYR A 232 1.45 -3.95 4.59
N GLY A 233 0.70 -3.07 5.23
CA GLY A 233 -0.55 -2.55 4.67
C GLY A 233 -1.72 -3.51 4.72
N ASN A 234 -2.68 -3.31 3.81
CA ASN A 234 -3.88 -4.12 3.63
C ASN A 234 -3.98 -4.59 2.16
N GLU A 235 -4.81 -5.61 1.92
CA GLU A 235 -5.06 -6.15 0.57
C GLU A 235 -5.60 -5.11 -0.43
N GLY A 236 -6.33 -4.09 0.05
CA GLY A 236 -6.88 -3.03 -0.80
C GLY A 236 -5.94 -1.86 -1.09
N ASP A 237 -4.73 -1.86 -0.53
CA ASP A 237 -3.74 -0.82 -0.80
C ASP A 237 -3.01 -1.13 -2.11
N ALA A 238 -2.76 -0.12 -2.94
CA ALA A 238 -1.86 -0.28 -4.08
C ALA A 238 -0.41 -0.16 -3.63
N ALA A 239 0.46 -1.06 -4.08
CA ALA A 239 1.88 -1.05 -3.71
C ALA A 239 2.72 -0.31 -4.74
N PHE A 240 3.85 0.22 -4.28
CA PHE A 240 4.86 0.82 -5.13
C PHE A 240 6.23 0.77 -4.46
N VAL A 241 7.28 1.04 -5.23
CA VAL A 241 8.68 0.84 -4.88
C VAL A 241 9.46 2.13 -5.10
N GLY A 242 10.36 2.46 -4.17
CA GLY A 242 11.33 3.54 -4.34
C GLY A 242 12.21 3.75 -3.11
N ASP A 243 13.23 4.59 -3.30
CA ASP A 243 14.15 5.05 -2.26
C ASP A 243 13.64 6.34 -1.62
N TRP A 244 12.82 6.18 -0.59
CA TRP A 244 12.11 7.29 0.07
C TRP A 244 13.02 8.19 0.91
N ASP A 245 14.17 7.70 1.37
CA ASP A 245 15.07 8.44 2.25
C ASP A 245 16.46 8.72 1.67
N GLY A 246 16.69 8.33 0.41
CA GLY A 246 17.90 8.64 -0.34
C GLY A 246 19.10 7.81 0.11
N ASN A 247 18.87 6.59 0.63
CA ASN A 247 19.93 5.72 1.12
C ASN A 247 20.51 4.79 0.04
N GLY A 248 19.93 4.80 -1.16
CA GLY A 248 20.27 3.96 -2.30
C GLY A 248 19.64 2.57 -2.27
N THR A 249 18.65 2.31 -1.41
CA THR A 249 17.92 1.04 -1.32
C THR A 249 16.42 1.30 -1.41
N ASP A 250 15.76 0.52 -2.24
CA ASP A 250 14.33 0.59 -2.42
C ASP A 250 13.55 -0.10 -1.31
N SER A 251 12.39 0.48 -1.03
CA SER A 251 11.48 -0.03 -0.01
C SER A 251 10.01 0.22 -0.41
N ILE A 252 9.10 -0.37 0.36
CA ILE A 252 7.69 -0.42 -0.02
C ILE A 252 6.97 0.88 0.36
N GLY A 253 6.24 1.42 -0.60
CA GLY A 253 5.20 2.40 -0.37
C GLY A 253 3.82 1.83 -0.70
N LEU A 254 2.81 2.37 -0.03
CA LEU A 254 1.41 1.98 -0.19
C LEU A 254 0.53 3.20 -0.46
N ARG A 255 -0.43 3.06 -1.37
CA ARG A 255 -1.46 4.07 -1.65
C ARG A 255 -2.78 3.52 -1.15
N SER A 256 -3.34 4.24 -0.18
CA SER A 256 -4.63 3.90 0.40
C SER A 256 -5.75 4.56 -0.40
N PRO A 257 -6.81 3.83 -0.80
CA PRO A 257 -7.96 4.34 -1.55
C PRO A 257 -8.88 5.34 -0.82
N GLU A 258 -8.41 6.06 0.20
CA GLU A 258 -9.21 6.77 1.22
C GLU A 258 -10.55 7.35 0.71
N ARG A 259 -11.70 7.08 1.35
CA ARG A 259 -11.95 7.03 2.80
C ARG A 259 -11.63 5.67 3.41
N TYR A 260 -10.70 5.59 4.34
CA TYR A 260 -10.65 4.44 5.24
C TYR A 260 -11.08 4.84 6.65
N PRO A 261 -11.88 3.97 7.26
CA PRO A 261 -11.38 2.91 8.12
C PRO A 261 -11.06 1.63 7.38
N ALA A 262 -9.82 1.14 7.44
CA ALA A 262 -9.51 -0.20 6.96
C ALA A 262 -10.38 -1.24 7.71
N ALA A 263 -11.00 -2.13 6.94
CA ALA A 263 -11.59 -3.36 7.46
C ALA A 263 -10.46 -4.29 7.95
N PRO A 264 -10.69 -5.07 9.01
CA PRO A 264 -9.62 -5.81 9.68
C PRO A 264 -9.26 -7.13 8.97
N PRO A 265 -8.04 -7.67 9.18
CA PRO A 265 -7.57 -8.92 8.58
C PRO A 265 -8.32 -10.17 9.08
N VAL A 266 -8.17 -11.29 8.35
CA VAL A 266 -8.74 -12.60 8.69
C VAL A 266 -8.14 -13.11 10.00
N GLY A 267 -9.00 -13.42 10.98
CA GLY A 267 -8.63 -13.69 12.39
C GLY A 267 -8.97 -12.54 13.35
N SER A 268 -9.40 -11.38 12.82
CA SER A 268 -9.95 -10.31 13.64
C SER A 268 -11.34 -10.65 14.17
N MET A 269 -11.53 -10.42 15.47
CA MET A 269 -12.80 -10.75 16.14
C MET A 269 -13.73 -9.53 16.09
N ARG A 270 -14.25 -9.17 14.91
CA ARG A 270 -15.11 -7.97 14.76
C ARG A 270 -16.37 -8.01 15.63
N GLU A 271 -17.03 -9.16 15.72
CA GLU A 271 -18.21 -9.32 16.58
C GLU A 271 -17.84 -9.19 18.07
N TYR A 272 -16.67 -9.67 18.48
CA TYR A 272 -16.12 -9.46 19.81
C TYR A 272 -15.89 -7.97 20.09
N ASP A 273 -15.36 -7.24 19.12
CA ASP A 273 -15.12 -5.80 19.23
C ASP A 273 -16.43 -5.00 19.37
N GLU A 274 -17.42 -5.28 18.53
CA GLU A 274 -18.74 -4.64 18.61
C GLU A 274 -19.40 -4.92 19.96
N ARG A 275 -19.35 -6.17 20.42
CA ARG A 275 -19.88 -6.56 21.73
C ARG A 275 -19.10 -5.96 22.90
N MET A 276 -17.79 -5.75 22.78
CA MET A 276 -16.98 -5.03 23.77
C MET A 276 -17.46 -3.59 23.92
N ILE A 277 -17.75 -2.89 22.82
CA ILE A 277 -18.27 -1.50 22.85
C ILE A 277 -19.64 -1.44 23.51
N GLU A 278 -20.52 -2.43 23.25
CA GLU A 278 -21.79 -2.55 23.95
C GLU A 278 -21.61 -2.70 25.46
N MET A 279 -20.66 -3.54 25.90
CA MET A 279 -20.38 -3.72 27.33
C MET A 279 -19.79 -2.47 27.97
N ILE A 280 -18.88 -1.75 27.29
CA ILE A 280 -18.36 -0.45 27.71
C ILE A 280 -19.52 0.53 27.94
N ASN A 281 -20.43 0.63 26.97
CA ASN A 281 -21.55 1.55 27.05
C ASN A 281 -22.58 1.15 28.13
N ALA A 282 -22.85 -0.14 28.29
CA ALA A 282 -23.70 -0.64 29.37
C ALA A 282 -23.13 -0.27 30.75
N GLU A 283 -21.81 -0.42 30.93
CA GLU A 283 -21.13 -0.10 32.18
C GLU A 283 -21.12 1.41 32.45
N ARG A 284 -20.89 2.24 31.43
CA ARG A 284 -21.00 3.70 31.54
C ARG A 284 -22.41 4.15 31.90
N LEU A 285 -23.42 3.64 31.19
CA LEU A 285 -24.83 3.98 31.42
C LEU A 285 -25.30 3.58 32.81
N SER A 286 -24.89 2.41 33.32
CA SER A 286 -25.23 1.97 34.69
C SER A 286 -24.73 2.91 35.80
N ARG A 287 -23.77 3.79 35.47
CA ARG A 287 -23.15 4.78 36.37
C ARG A 287 -23.54 6.22 36.03
N GLY A 288 -24.53 6.42 35.17
CA GLY A 288 -24.98 7.74 34.74
C GLY A 288 -23.98 8.48 33.84
N ILE A 289 -23.03 7.77 33.24
CA ILE A 289 -22.03 8.33 32.33
C ILE A 289 -22.52 8.14 30.89
N GLY A 290 -22.43 9.20 30.08
CA GLY A 290 -22.85 9.16 28.68
C GLY A 290 -22.08 8.12 27.85
N PRO A 291 -22.74 7.47 26.87
CA PRO A 291 -22.10 6.46 26.06
C PRO A 291 -21.02 7.06 25.15
N VAL A 292 -20.05 6.24 24.77
CA VAL A 292 -19.09 6.52 23.70
C VAL A 292 -19.62 6.00 22.36
N ARG A 293 -19.28 6.70 21.28
CA ARG A 293 -19.56 6.30 19.91
C ARG A 293 -18.40 5.47 19.36
N ALA A 294 -18.72 4.38 18.67
CA ALA A 294 -17.72 3.63 17.92
C ALA A 294 -17.11 4.52 16.83
N TRP A 295 -15.78 4.51 16.70
CA TRP A 295 -15.06 5.22 15.63
C TRP A 295 -14.29 4.21 14.79
N PRO A 296 -14.88 3.70 13.70
CA PRO A 296 -14.29 2.64 12.90
C PRO A 296 -12.87 2.97 12.43
N GLU A 297 -12.56 4.23 12.11
CA GLU A 297 -11.27 4.71 11.57
C GLU A 297 -10.12 4.42 12.55
N LEU A 298 -10.41 4.37 13.86
CA LEU A 298 -9.42 4.08 14.90
C LEU A 298 -9.30 2.59 15.22
N ARG A 299 -10.19 1.75 14.66
CA ARG A 299 -10.21 0.31 14.93
C ARG A 299 -9.00 -0.42 14.36
N ALA A 300 -8.53 -0.04 13.18
CA ALA A 300 -7.34 -0.65 12.57
C ALA A 300 -6.10 -0.49 13.48
N ALA A 301 -5.93 0.68 14.10
CA ALA A 301 -4.88 0.93 15.09
C ALA A 301 -4.98 0.01 16.32
N ALA A 302 -6.19 -0.19 16.82
CA ALA A 302 -6.42 -1.11 17.94
C ALA A 302 -6.15 -2.58 17.55
N VAL A 303 -6.50 -3.00 16.33
CA VAL A 303 -6.22 -4.37 15.85
C VAL A 303 -4.71 -4.58 15.68
N ARG A 304 -3.98 -3.62 15.09
CA ARG A 304 -2.53 -3.68 14.96
C ARG A 304 -1.82 -3.83 16.30
N GLN A 305 -2.29 -3.11 17.33
CA GLN A 305 -1.71 -3.26 18.66
C GLN A 305 -1.97 -4.66 19.25
N SER A 306 -3.17 -5.20 19.09
CA SER A 306 -3.48 -6.57 19.51
C SER A 306 -2.62 -7.60 18.78
N GLN A 307 -2.41 -7.42 17.48
CA GLN A 307 -1.51 -8.25 16.66
C GLN A 307 -0.05 -8.14 17.11
N ALA A 308 0.45 -6.94 17.38
CA ALA A 308 1.80 -6.73 17.88
C ALA A 308 2.04 -7.46 19.22
N MET A 309 1.04 -7.50 20.10
CA MET A 309 1.14 -8.27 21.36
C MET A 309 1.15 -9.79 21.14
N VAL A 310 0.51 -10.28 20.07
CA VAL A 310 0.60 -11.69 19.66
C VAL A 310 2.03 -12.00 19.22
N GLU A 311 2.59 -11.19 18.32
CA GLU A 311 3.94 -11.37 17.76
C GLU A 311 5.04 -11.27 18.81
N LEU A 312 4.90 -10.33 19.75
CA LEU A 312 5.83 -10.18 20.88
C LEU A 312 5.69 -11.30 21.93
N GLY A 313 4.63 -12.10 21.88
CA GLY A 313 4.32 -13.12 22.89
C GLY A 313 4.01 -12.56 24.29
N ARG A 314 3.82 -11.24 24.44
CA ARG A 314 3.60 -10.55 25.73
C ARG A 314 2.67 -9.35 25.60
N ILE A 315 2.04 -8.98 26.72
CA ILE A 315 1.26 -7.74 26.83
C ILE A 315 2.21 -6.56 26.93
N GLN A 316 2.06 -5.60 26.03
CA GLN A 316 2.81 -4.36 26.03
C GLN A 316 1.95 -3.23 25.47
N HIS A 317 2.02 -2.06 26.11
CA HIS A 317 1.41 -0.83 25.61
C HIS A 317 2.13 -0.31 24.37
N ALA A 318 1.38 0.31 23.45
CA ALA A 318 1.99 1.08 22.38
C ALA A 318 2.79 2.26 22.96
N ALA A 319 3.86 2.66 22.27
CA ALA A 319 4.52 3.93 22.58
C ALA A 319 3.53 5.09 22.39
N TRP A 320 3.58 6.10 23.27
CA TRP A 320 2.66 7.24 23.20
C TRP A 320 2.66 7.94 21.83
N ASP A 321 3.81 7.99 21.15
CA ASP A 321 3.92 8.57 19.82
C ASP A 321 3.11 7.78 18.78
N THR A 322 3.09 6.44 18.89
CA THR A 322 2.23 5.56 18.08
C THR A 322 0.76 5.82 18.37
N ILE A 323 0.36 5.88 19.64
CA ILE A 323 -1.04 6.20 20.02
C ILE A 323 -1.46 7.55 19.43
N SER A 324 -0.55 8.52 19.52
CA SER A 324 -0.76 9.89 19.07
C SER A 324 -0.84 10.02 17.57
N SER A 325 0.04 9.35 16.82
CA SER A 325 0.04 9.37 15.38
C SER A 325 -1.19 8.64 14.82
N GLU A 326 -1.51 7.47 15.35
CA GLU A 326 -2.64 6.67 14.91
C GLU A 326 -3.99 7.35 15.18
N ALA A 327 -4.15 7.97 16.36
CA ALA A 327 -5.36 8.73 16.67
C ALA A 327 -5.53 9.91 15.70
N ARG A 328 -4.47 10.70 15.46
CA ARG A 328 -4.53 11.84 14.54
C ARG A 328 -4.79 11.39 13.10
N ALA A 329 -4.21 10.28 12.67
CA ALA A 329 -4.46 9.70 11.36
C ALA A 329 -5.93 9.28 11.19
N ALA A 330 -6.56 8.80 12.26
CA ALA A 330 -7.99 8.47 12.29
C ALA A 330 -8.91 9.70 12.48
N GLY A 331 -8.39 10.94 12.39
CA GLY A 331 -9.18 12.15 12.62
C GLY A 331 -9.54 12.40 14.10
N CYS A 332 -8.86 11.76 15.04
CA CYS A 332 -9.16 11.80 16.47
C CYS A 332 -8.08 12.50 17.33
N SER A 333 -8.50 13.07 18.45
CA SER A 333 -7.60 13.46 19.55
C SER A 333 -7.04 12.21 20.24
N PRO A 334 -5.73 12.08 20.46
CA PRO A 334 -5.20 10.99 21.27
C PRO A 334 -5.62 11.14 22.74
N ALA A 335 -5.97 10.03 23.38
CA ALA A 335 -6.35 10.04 24.79
C ALA A 335 -5.82 8.84 25.59
N SER A 336 -6.40 7.65 25.44
CA SER A 336 -5.95 6.48 26.21
C SER A 336 -5.97 5.18 25.41
N GLU A 337 -5.12 4.26 25.85
CA GLU A 337 -5.08 2.87 25.43
C GLU A 337 -5.29 1.95 26.62
N HIS A 338 -6.09 0.91 26.43
CA HIS A 338 -6.23 -0.19 27.38
C HIS A 338 -6.02 -1.50 26.62
N ILE A 339 -5.24 -2.41 27.20
CA ILE A 339 -4.87 -3.69 26.58
C ILE A 339 -5.10 -4.84 27.55
N VAL A 340 -5.45 -6.00 27.03
CA VAL A 340 -5.58 -7.23 27.82
C VAL A 340 -5.33 -8.47 26.96
N ARG A 341 -4.89 -9.54 27.62
CA ARG A 341 -4.89 -10.91 27.07
C ARG A 341 -5.69 -11.78 28.01
N THR A 342 -6.69 -12.45 27.44
CA THR A 342 -7.54 -13.40 28.17
C THR A 342 -7.42 -14.79 27.57
N TRP A 343 -7.54 -15.82 28.39
CA TRP A 343 -7.61 -17.19 27.90
C TRP A 343 -8.97 -17.43 27.24
N GLN A 344 -8.98 -18.19 26.15
CA GLN A 344 -10.18 -18.59 25.41
C GLN A 344 -10.04 -20.08 25.05
N GLN A 345 -11.15 -20.81 25.09
CA GLN A 345 -11.17 -22.21 24.69
C GLN A 345 -11.14 -22.31 23.15
N ARG A 346 -10.14 -23.02 22.62
CA ARG A 346 -10.00 -23.19 21.18
C ARG A 346 -11.20 -23.90 20.57
N GLY A 347 -11.75 -23.31 19.51
CA GLY A 347 -12.90 -23.85 18.77
C GLY A 347 -14.27 -23.44 19.30
N GLU A 348 -14.31 -22.64 20.38
CA GLU A 348 -15.53 -21.93 20.82
C GLU A 348 -15.51 -20.48 20.33
N THR A 349 -16.70 -19.89 20.18
CA THR A 349 -16.82 -18.46 19.83
C THR A 349 -16.27 -17.61 20.98
N PRO A 350 -15.24 -16.77 20.75
CA PRO A 350 -14.64 -15.97 21.82
C PRO A 350 -15.62 -14.95 22.42
N ASP A 351 -15.70 -14.87 23.75
CA ASP A 351 -16.58 -13.93 24.48
C ASP A 351 -15.76 -12.77 25.09
N PRO A 352 -16.09 -11.49 24.80
CA PRO A 352 -15.45 -10.33 25.40
C PRO A 352 -15.70 -10.14 26.89
N ARG A 353 -16.65 -10.85 27.51
CA ARG A 353 -16.96 -10.72 28.93
C ARG A 353 -15.71 -10.86 29.81
N ALA A 354 -14.87 -11.87 29.56
CA ALA A 354 -13.67 -12.09 30.36
C ALA A 354 -12.69 -10.91 30.30
N ALA A 355 -12.55 -10.28 29.13
CA ALA A 355 -11.70 -9.10 28.95
C ALA A 355 -12.31 -7.86 29.62
N MET A 356 -13.62 -7.68 29.49
CA MET A 356 -14.32 -6.56 30.15
C MET A 356 -14.24 -6.68 31.67
N ASP A 357 -14.51 -7.85 32.24
CA ASP A 357 -14.42 -8.10 33.67
C ASP A 357 -13.00 -7.82 34.19
N TRP A 358 -11.97 -8.21 33.42
CA TRP A 358 -10.59 -7.92 33.73
C TRP A 358 -10.31 -6.40 33.75
N TYR A 359 -10.73 -5.67 32.71
CA TYR A 359 -10.56 -4.22 32.65
C TYR A 359 -11.26 -3.51 33.82
N MET A 360 -12.46 -3.95 34.16
CA MET A 360 -13.25 -3.33 35.23
C MET A 360 -12.73 -3.66 36.63
N ASN A 361 -12.02 -4.77 36.80
CA ASN A 361 -11.34 -5.11 38.04
C ASN A 361 -10.00 -4.35 38.23
N SER A 362 -9.46 -3.72 37.19
CA SER A 362 -8.27 -2.87 37.29
C SER A 362 -8.65 -1.39 37.44
N GLU A 363 -8.17 -0.73 38.50
CA GLU A 363 -8.46 0.68 38.76
C GLU A 363 -8.03 1.61 37.62
N VAL A 364 -6.86 1.36 37.02
CA VAL A 364 -6.32 2.17 35.93
C VAL A 364 -7.16 2.01 34.65
N HIS A 365 -7.57 0.79 34.31
CA HIS A 365 -8.40 0.58 33.12
C HIS A 365 -9.84 1.04 33.33
N ARG A 366 -10.43 0.71 34.48
CA ARG A 366 -11.78 1.16 34.86
C ARG A 366 -11.90 2.67 34.85
N SER A 367 -10.94 3.41 35.40
CA SER A 367 -10.99 4.88 35.40
C SER A 367 -10.92 5.49 34.00
N GLY A 368 -10.14 4.90 33.09
CA GLY A 368 -10.10 5.31 31.68
C GLY A 368 -11.40 5.00 30.94
N ILE A 369 -11.92 3.78 31.06
CA ILE A 369 -13.18 3.36 30.42
C ILE A 369 -14.37 4.21 30.90
N LEU A 370 -14.38 4.58 32.18
CA LEU A 370 -15.42 5.40 32.80
C LEU A 370 -15.13 6.91 32.73
N ASN A 371 -14.09 7.35 32.01
CA ASN A 371 -13.79 8.76 31.92
C ASN A 371 -14.93 9.52 31.21
N PRO A 372 -15.58 10.50 31.86
CA PRO A 372 -16.72 11.23 31.32
C PRO A 372 -16.34 12.23 30.23
N GLU A 373 -15.05 12.43 29.92
CA GLU A 373 -14.58 13.27 28.81
C GLU A 373 -14.52 12.51 27.48
N TYR A 374 -14.38 11.18 27.52
CA TYR A 374 -14.30 10.40 26.28
C TYR A 374 -15.66 10.33 25.62
N ARG A 375 -15.64 10.50 24.30
CA ARG A 375 -16.83 10.51 23.43
C ARG A 375 -16.77 9.43 22.37
N TYR A 376 -15.57 8.93 22.08
CA TYR A 376 -15.31 7.96 21.02
C TYR A 376 -14.47 6.81 21.54
N VAL A 377 -14.69 5.63 20.99
CA VAL A 377 -13.89 4.44 21.25
C VAL A 377 -13.73 3.61 19.98
N ALA A 378 -12.61 2.93 19.84
CA ALA A 378 -12.46 1.78 18.96
C ALA A 378 -11.84 0.63 19.73
N THR A 379 -12.28 -0.59 19.43
CA THR A 379 -11.68 -1.80 19.97
C THR A 379 -11.18 -2.67 18.83
N GLY A 380 -10.04 -3.33 19.04
CA GLY A 380 -9.46 -4.24 18.06
C GLY A 380 -8.96 -5.49 18.74
N SER A 381 -9.41 -6.64 18.25
CA SER A 381 -9.13 -7.92 18.88
C SER A 381 -8.62 -8.98 17.91
N VAL A 382 -7.66 -9.78 18.37
CA VAL A 382 -7.02 -10.88 17.63
C VAL A 382 -7.01 -12.14 18.49
N GLU A 383 -7.34 -13.28 17.90
CA GLU A 383 -7.21 -14.59 18.52
C GLU A 383 -5.88 -15.26 18.13
N ALA A 384 -5.16 -15.80 19.11
CA ALA A 384 -3.93 -16.56 18.88
C ALA A 384 -3.82 -17.74 19.85
N GLY A 385 -3.94 -18.96 19.32
CA GLY A 385 -3.89 -20.19 20.12
C GLY A 385 -5.10 -20.31 21.05
N ASN A 386 -4.87 -20.25 22.37
CA ASN A 386 -5.92 -20.27 23.40
C ASN A 386 -6.10 -18.88 24.04
N TYR A 387 -5.79 -17.80 23.31
CA TYR A 387 -5.80 -16.45 23.85
C TYR A 387 -6.50 -15.47 22.93
N ALA A 388 -7.27 -14.57 23.52
CA ALA A 388 -7.77 -13.35 22.89
C ALA A 388 -6.97 -12.15 23.40
N TYR A 389 -6.41 -11.39 22.47
CA TYR A 389 -5.75 -10.11 22.70
C TYR A 389 -6.73 -9.01 22.30
N ASN A 390 -6.99 -8.07 23.21
CA ASN A 390 -7.89 -6.95 22.96
C ASN A 390 -7.20 -5.63 23.31
N THR A 391 -7.41 -4.64 22.45
CA THR A 391 -6.97 -3.26 22.65
C THR A 391 -8.17 -2.33 22.52
N GLN A 392 -8.28 -1.35 23.40
CA GLN A 392 -9.26 -0.27 23.37
C GLN A 392 -8.53 1.07 23.21
N ARG A 393 -8.98 1.89 22.26
CA ARG A 393 -8.49 3.25 22.00
C ARG A 393 -9.62 4.23 22.26
N PHE A 394 -9.47 5.11 23.24
CA PHE A 394 -10.45 6.16 23.51
C PHE A 394 -9.99 7.50 22.94
N SER A 395 -10.98 8.35 22.64
CA SER A 395 -10.76 9.74 22.20
C SER A 395 -11.83 10.68 22.77
N ARG A 396 -11.44 11.94 23.00
CA ARG A 396 -12.34 13.03 23.40
C ARG A 396 -13.08 13.62 22.20
N ALA A 397 -12.43 13.70 21.05
CA ALA A 397 -12.96 14.29 19.82
C ALA A 397 -12.48 13.52 18.59
N CYS A 398 -13.37 13.32 17.63
CA CYS A 398 -13.05 12.80 16.30
C CYS A 398 -13.85 13.61 15.27
N SER A 399 -13.25 13.88 14.10
CA SER A 399 -13.79 14.74 13.05
C SER A 399 -13.66 14.13 11.67
#